data_AF-A0A962XBG1-F1
#
_entry.id   AF-A0A962XBG1-F1
#
_cell.length_a   1.000
_cell.length_b   1.000
_cell.length_c   1.000
_cell.angle_alpha   90.00
_cell.angle_beta   90.00
_cell.angle_gamma   90.00
#
_symmetry.space_group_name_H-M   'P 1'
#
loop_
_entity.id
_entity.type
_entity.pdbx_description
1 polymer ?
#
loop_
_entity_poly.entity_id
_entity_poly.type
_entity_poly.pdbx_seq_one_letter_code
_entity_poly.pdbx_strand_id
1 'polypeptide(L)'
;CGWIGKASMLRPGASYLDDPTRYQRTTAADHDHSWTAQGVDPDEKIAEIARDDPAVARVLRLQHAFGLRIQEASLLNPARDIVNATQLRVVAGTKGGRPRVVPIETDAQRAVLAEAQDYAQQTRRSMIPSKYDLKQWLAHCYHVLTRHGVTRKDGLVSHGLRHQYANDQYEAATGEPSPVRGGGPVDPATQRQAQRDVASRLGHARPGITAAYYGKLDPTGGPVTPALRTAPTEKNRHAELRVQQQLLAARLHDPIGQRANGAGAVSTHTLRQRWTVLHRLLALWADAGVPLSTSDALSEAHIAVLHRHWSSRPDQNAATVRNQAQLLAQLCGWLARPDLIPLARAAGQPTTAGENAPRPPLPLSEDAIAERIARIRAEDLVVAVQIELVRVIGLTHRQAARLQPAASYRDGVLDVFWETPKNQVLRFAVTGERAQAVLNAALALRPEPDQAVCPVEQSLSSWLRHVYHLLRTVGRIGVPGEPTLAALKDPAAPTPVVLPRESWLLERAGLTVPGQRS
;
A
#
# COMPACT_ATOMS: atom_id res chain seq x y z
N CYS A 1 11.03 -4.27 -22.55
CA CYS A 1 12.43 -4.74 -22.50
C CYS A 1 13.26 -4.43 -23.76
N GLY A 2 12.79 -3.59 -24.70
CA GLY A 2 13.54 -3.26 -25.92
C GLY A 2 14.84 -2.49 -25.69
N TRP A 3 14.89 -1.59 -24.70
CA TRP A 3 16.07 -0.76 -24.41
C TRP A 3 17.28 -1.55 -23.85
N ILE A 4 17.07 -2.78 -23.41
CA ILE A 4 18.14 -3.68 -22.95
C ILE A 4 18.38 -4.83 -23.94
N GLY A 5 17.94 -4.69 -25.19
CA GLY A 5 18.11 -5.70 -26.25
C GLY A 5 17.27 -6.98 -26.08
N LYS A 6 16.34 -7.01 -25.13
CA LYS A 6 15.53 -8.20 -24.79
C LYS A 6 14.06 -7.99 -25.16
N ALA A 7 13.79 -7.62 -26.40
CA ALA A 7 12.43 -7.31 -26.86
C ALA A 7 11.46 -8.49 -26.68
N SER A 8 11.94 -9.73 -26.74
CA SER A 8 11.16 -10.97 -26.57
C SER A 8 10.82 -11.35 -25.11
N MET A 9 11.39 -10.66 -24.11
CA MET A 9 11.14 -11.00 -22.69
C MET A 9 9.72 -10.70 -22.22
N LEU A 10 9.00 -9.79 -22.90
CA LEU A 10 7.62 -9.48 -22.56
C LEU A 10 6.74 -9.74 -23.78
N ARG A 11 5.67 -10.51 -23.57
CA ARG A 11 4.61 -10.70 -24.56
C ARG A 11 3.73 -9.42 -24.62
N PRO A 12 2.90 -9.22 -25.65
CA PRO A 12 1.94 -8.13 -25.68
C PRO A 12 1.08 -8.11 -24.40
N GLY A 13 0.81 -6.95 -23.81
CA GLY A 13 0.15 -6.84 -22.50
C GLY A 13 -1.17 -7.62 -22.37
N ALA A 14 -1.93 -7.70 -23.47
CA ALA A 14 -3.17 -8.48 -23.54
C ALA A 14 -3.00 -9.99 -23.33
N SER A 15 -1.84 -10.54 -23.68
CA SER A 15 -1.54 -11.97 -23.54
C SER A 15 -1.23 -12.42 -22.10
N TYR A 16 -1.17 -11.48 -21.16
CA TYR A 16 -1.02 -11.77 -19.74
C TYR A 16 -2.36 -11.82 -18.99
N LEU A 17 -3.47 -11.59 -19.68
CA LEU A 17 -4.81 -11.60 -19.09
C LEU A 17 -5.60 -12.78 -19.66
N ASP A 18 -6.43 -13.41 -18.81
CA ASP A 18 -7.31 -14.53 -19.22
C ASP A 18 -8.32 -14.11 -20.31
N ASP A 19 -8.66 -12.82 -20.36
CA ASP A 19 -9.46 -12.20 -21.40
C ASP A 19 -8.68 -11.02 -22.02
N PRO A 20 -8.12 -11.21 -23.22
CA PRO A 20 -7.33 -10.20 -23.93
C PRO A 20 -8.10 -8.90 -24.20
N THR A 21 -9.43 -8.95 -24.30
CA THR A 21 -10.26 -7.76 -24.53
C THR A 21 -10.28 -6.83 -23.33
N ARG A 22 -9.86 -7.30 -22.15
CA ARG A 22 -9.69 -6.50 -20.92
C ARG A 22 -8.44 -5.63 -20.95
N TYR A 23 -7.52 -5.84 -21.89
CA TYR A 23 -6.36 -4.98 -22.06
C TYR A 23 -6.73 -3.71 -22.83
N GLN A 24 -7.50 -2.84 -22.19
CA GLN A 24 -7.88 -1.54 -22.73
C GLN A 24 -7.32 -0.43 -21.84
N ARG A 25 -6.52 0.45 -22.43
CA ARG A 25 -6.03 1.66 -21.76
C ARG A 25 -6.63 2.89 -22.42
N THR A 26 -7.84 3.25 -21.99
CA THR A 26 -8.42 4.55 -22.33
C THR A 26 -7.64 5.64 -21.61
N THR A 27 -7.11 6.59 -22.37
CA THR A 27 -6.33 7.72 -21.85
C THR A 27 -7.02 9.05 -22.10
N ALA A 28 -8.11 9.05 -22.88
CA ALA A 28 -8.99 10.20 -23.01
C ALA A 28 -9.94 10.25 -21.81
N ALA A 29 -10.26 11.47 -21.37
CA ALA A 29 -11.32 11.68 -20.40
C ALA A 29 -12.66 11.29 -21.04
N ASP A 30 -13.47 10.56 -20.28
CA ASP A 30 -14.84 10.17 -20.62
C ASP A 30 -15.89 11.01 -19.87
N HIS A 31 -15.46 11.91 -18.99
CA HIS A 31 -16.30 12.89 -18.29
C HIS A 31 -15.49 14.14 -17.91
N ASP A 32 -16.19 15.24 -17.63
CA ASP A 32 -15.57 16.47 -17.14
C ASP A 32 -15.23 16.36 -15.64
N HIS A 33 -13.93 16.40 -15.35
CA HIS A 33 -13.37 16.37 -13.99
C HIS A 33 -13.26 17.76 -13.35
N SER A 34 -13.73 18.80 -14.02
CA SER A 34 -13.74 20.17 -13.51
C SER A 34 -14.65 20.32 -12.28
N TRP A 35 -14.37 21.33 -11.44
CA TRP A 35 -15.20 21.58 -10.26
C TRP A 35 -16.59 22.08 -10.65
N THR A 36 -16.68 22.92 -11.69
CA THR A 36 -17.95 23.42 -12.21
C THR A 36 -18.86 22.29 -12.71
N ALA A 37 -18.29 21.26 -13.36
CA ALA A 37 -19.05 20.09 -13.77
C ALA A 37 -19.61 19.26 -12.59
N GLN A 38 -19.05 19.42 -11.39
CA GLN A 38 -19.56 18.83 -10.15
C GLN A 38 -20.50 19.77 -9.39
N GLY A 39 -20.90 20.90 -10.01
CA GLY A 39 -21.76 21.91 -9.38
C GLY A 39 -21.06 22.72 -8.29
N VAL A 40 -19.73 22.77 -8.28
CA VAL A 40 -18.93 23.51 -7.30
C VAL A 40 -18.27 24.71 -7.98
N ASP A 41 -18.61 25.92 -7.54
CA ASP A 41 -17.92 27.13 -7.93
C ASP A 41 -16.49 27.14 -7.35
N PRO A 42 -15.43 27.19 -8.18
CA PRO A 42 -14.05 27.22 -7.71
C PRO A 42 -13.73 28.39 -6.79
N ASP A 43 -14.21 29.58 -7.09
CA ASP A 43 -13.85 30.80 -6.37
C ASP A 43 -14.55 30.83 -5.01
N GLU A 44 -15.82 30.44 -4.94
CA GLU A 44 -16.54 30.29 -3.67
C GLU A 44 -15.91 29.22 -2.78
N LYS A 45 -15.57 28.05 -3.35
CA LYS A 45 -14.99 26.95 -2.58
C LYS A 45 -13.57 27.27 -2.11
N ILE A 46 -12.78 27.98 -2.92
CA ILE A 46 -11.46 28.46 -2.51
C ILE A 46 -11.58 29.54 -1.43
N ALA A 47 -12.58 30.43 -1.51
CA ALA A 47 -12.86 31.42 -0.48
C ALA A 47 -13.29 30.77 0.85
N GLU A 48 -14.07 29.68 0.81
CA GLU A 48 -14.38 28.86 1.99
C GLU A 48 -13.11 28.31 2.63
N ILE A 49 -12.24 27.67 1.84
CA ILE A 49 -10.96 27.14 2.31
C ILE A 49 -10.06 28.25 2.87
N ALA A 50 -10.10 29.45 2.27
CA ALA A 50 -9.28 30.57 2.72
C ALA A 50 -9.60 31.05 4.15
N ARG A 51 -10.82 30.80 4.64
CA ARG A 51 -11.21 31.11 6.03
C ARG A 51 -10.54 30.19 7.04
N ASP A 52 -10.23 28.95 6.65
CA ASP A 52 -9.53 27.96 7.48
C ASP A 52 -8.02 28.02 7.27
N ASP A 53 -7.59 27.95 6.00
CA ASP A 53 -6.17 28.00 5.62
C ASP A 53 -5.93 28.89 4.37
N PRO A 54 -5.56 30.17 4.58
CA PRO A 54 -5.30 31.10 3.48
C PRO A 54 -4.05 30.73 2.66
N ALA A 55 -3.12 29.95 3.20
CA ALA A 55 -1.94 29.52 2.46
C ALA A 55 -2.28 28.41 1.46
N VAL A 56 -3.12 27.44 1.85
CA VAL A 56 -3.65 26.42 0.94
C VAL A 56 -4.53 27.06 -0.13
N ALA A 57 -5.40 28.01 0.24
CA ALA A 57 -6.23 28.72 -0.73
C ALA A 57 -5.42 29.45 -1.82
N ARG A 58 -4.32 30.11 -1.46
CA ARG A 58 -3.40 30.77 -2.41
C ARG A 58 -2.84 29.79 -3.44
N VAL A 59 -2.46 28.58 -3.00
CA VAL A 59 -2.01 27.50 -3.91
C VAL A 59 -3.13 27.06 -4.84
N LEU A 60 -4.37 26.94 -4.35
CA LEU A 60 -5.52 26.58 -5.19
C LEU A 60 -5.88 27.66 -6.21
N ARG A 61 -5.80 28.95 -5.85
CA ARG A 61 -5.98 30.06 -6.81
C ARG A 61 -4.96 29.99 -7.94
N LEU A 62 -3.70 29.70 -7.62
CA LEU A 62 -2.65 29.49 -8.63
C LEU A 62 -2.93 28.26 -9.52
N GLN A 63 -3.50 27.18 -8.97
CA GLN A 63 -3.93 26.04 -9.77
C GLN A 63 -5.10 26.40 -10.70
N HIS A 64 -6.08 27.16 -10.21
CA HIS A 64 -7.25 27.58 -10.96
C HIS A 64 -6.87 28.54 -12.10
N ALA A 65 -6.10 29.59 -11.80
CA ALA A 65 -5.78 30.67 -12.73
C ALA A 65 -4.79 30.26 -13.84
N PHE A 66 -3.88 29.31 -13.57
CA PHE A 66 -2.78 28.95 -14.49
C PHE A 66 -2.72 27.45 -14.81
N GLY A 67 -3.70 26.67 -14.36
CA GLY A 67 -3.73 25.23 -14.54
C GLY A 67 -2.54 24.51 -13.89
N LEU A 68 -1.91 25.07 -12.84
CA LEU A 68 -0.72 24.47 -12.23
C LEU A 68 -1.04 23.15 -11.49
N ARG A 69 -0.06 22.25 -11.40
CA ARG A 69 -0.13 21.15 -10.43
C ARG A 69 0.05 21.71 -9.03
N ILE A 70 -0.55 21.07 -8.02
CA ILE A 70 -0.44 21.50 -6.62
C ILE A 70 1.02 21.71 -6.17
N GLN A 71 1.94 20.84 -6.60
CA GLN A 71 3.37 20.98 -6.30
C GLN A 71 4.03 22.15 -7.05
N GLU A 72 3.65 22.38 -8.32
CA GLU A 72 4.14 23.52 -9.10
C GLU A 72 3.68 24.84 -8.48
N ALA A 73 2.39 24.93 -8.13
CA ALA A 73 1.81 26.09 -7.43
C ALA A 73 2.45 26.30 -6.04
N SER A 74 2.71 25.23 -5.30
CA SER A 74 3.37 25.32 -3.98
C SER A 74 4.81 25.85 -4.08
N LEU A 75 5.55 25.43 -5.11
CA LEU A 75 6.96 25.82 -5.30
C LEU A 75 7.14 27.14 -6.06
N LEU A 76 6.04 27.76 -6.51
CA LEU A 76 6.06 29.03 -7.22
C LEU A 76 6.62 30.15 -6.34
N ASN A 77 7.51 30.95 -6.91
CA ASN A 77 8.01 32.19 -6.34
C ASN A 77 7.95 33.28 -7.42
N PRO A 78 7.00 34.23 -7.33
CA PRO A 78 6.80 35.26 -8.35
C PRO A 78 8.07 36.06 -8.71
N ALA A 79 8.93 36.37 -7.73
CA ALA A 79 10.19 37.09 -7.99
C ALA A 79 11.19 36.31 -8.87
N ARG A 80 11.08 34.98 -8.89
CA ARG A 80 11.91 34.08 -9.72
C ARG A 80 11.21 33.69 -11.03
N ASP A 81 9.90 33.52 -10.96
CA ASP A 81 9.11 32.81 -11.97
C ASP A 81 8.37 33.75 -12.93
N ILE A 82 8.06 34.99 -12.54
CA ILE A 82 7.55 36.00 -13.49
C ILE A 82 8.69 36.44 -14.40
N VAL A 83 8.51 36.27 -15.71
CA VAL A 83 9.51 36.67 -16.72
C VAL A 83 9.30 38.12 -17.13
N ASN A 84 8.04 38.48 -17.38
CA ASN A 84 7.58 39.81 -17.75
C ASN A 84 6.06 39.90 -17.48
N ALA A 85 5.43 41.03 -17.86
CA ALA A 85 4.01 41.28 -17.63
C ALA A 85 3.04 40.26 -18.25
N THR A 86 3.50 39.45 -19.22
CA THR A 86 2.65 38.52 -19.99
C THR A 86 3.07 37.06 -19.85
N GLN A 87 4.13 36.74 -19.10
CA GLN A 87 4.71 35.40 -19.07
C GLN A 87 5.12 34.93 -17.67
N LEU A 88 4.60 33.76 -17.29
CA LEU A 88 4.94 33.04 -16.08
C LEU A 88 5.74 31.78 -16.42
N ARG A 89 6.99 31.68 -15.96
CA ARG A 89 7.85 30.50 -16.13
C ARG A 89 7.64 29.51 -14.99
N VAL A 90 7.28 28.28 -15.33
CA VAL A 90 7.09 27.18 -14.37
C VAL A 90 8.24 26.18 -14.52
N VAL A 91 9.14 26.13 -13.55
CA VAL A 91 10.29 25.21 -13.52
C VAL A 91 10.19 24.24 -12.34
N ALA A 92 10.04 24.77 -11.13
CA ALA A 92 10.00 23.98 -9.90
C ALA A 92 8.73 23.11 -9.81
N GLY A 93 8.88 21.84 -9.42
CA GLY A 93 7.76 20.91 -9.28
C GLY A 93 7.25 20.30 -10.59
N THR A 94 7.85 20.63 -11.73
CA THR A 94 7.49 20.05 -13.03
C THR A 94 7.89 18.58 -13.10
N LYS A 95 7.06 17.76 -13.77
CA LYS A 95 7.34 16.34 -13.96
C LYS A 95 8.58 16.18 -14.86
N GLY A 96 9.64 15.57 -14.32
CA GLY A 96 10.90 15.37 -15.04
C GLY A 96 11.72 16.64 -15.25
N GLY A 97 11.45 17.71 -14.49
CA GLY A 97 12.24 18.96 -14.52
C GLY A 97 12.10 19.78 -15.80
N ARG A 98 11.09 19.53 -16.64
CA ARG A 98 10.90 20.21 -17.92
C ARG A 98 10.22 21.58 -17.70
N PRO A 99 10.91 22.70 -17.98
CA PRO A 99 10.32 24.01 -17.81
C PRO A 99 9.25 24.28 -18.88
N ARG A 100 8.30 25.15 -18.56
CA ARG A 100 7.34 25.72 -19.51
C ARG A 100 7.04 27.18 -19.19
N VAL A 101 6.47 27.89 -20.15
CA VAL A 101 5.93 29.24 -19.96
C VAL A 101 4.41 29.16 -20.10
N VAL A 102 3.71 29.77 -19.15
CA VAL A 102 2.25 29.94 -19.15
C VAL A 102 1.96 31.43 -19.36
N PRO A 103 1.08 31.80 -20.30
CA PRO A 103 0.68 33.19 -20.51
C PRO A 103 0.00 33.82 -19.28
N ILE A 104 0.17 35.12 -19.10
CA ILE A 104 -0.57 35.98 -18.17
C ILE A 104 -1.44 36.90 -19.01
N GLU A 105 -2.73 36.59 -19.09
CA GLU A 105 -3.68 37.17 -20.04
C GLU A 105 -4.74 38.02 -19.31
N THR A 106 -5.24 37.55 -18.17
CA THR A 106 -6.39 38.16 -17.49
C THR A 106 -6.02 38.98 -16.24
N ASP A 107 -6.89 39.92 -15.87
CA ASP A 107 -6.73 40.68 -14.62
C ASP A 107 -6.85 39.79 -13.39
N ALA A 108 -7.69 38.75 -13.46
CA ALA A 108 -7.77 37.73 -12.42
C ALA A 108 -6.43 37.01 -12.21
N GLN A 109 -5.73 36.63 -13.28
CA GLN A 109 -4.39 36.04 -13.20
C GLN A 109 -3.38 37.02 -12.59
N ARG A 110 -3.43 38.30 -12.97
CA ARG A 110 -2.58 39.35 -12.40
C ARG A 110 -2.84 39.54 -10.91
N ALA A 111 -4.10 39.53 -10.47
CA ALA A 111 -4.47 39.64 -9.06
C ALA A 111 -3.97 38.45 -8.22
N VAL A 112 -4.09 37.22 -8.74
CA VAL A 112 -3.55 36.02 -8.07
C VAL A 112 -2.02 36.08 -7.96
N LEU A 113 -1.33 36.59 -8.98
CA LEU A 113 0.12 36.77 -8.93
C LEU A 113 0.55 37.90 -7.97
N ALA A 114 -0.23 38.97 -7.87
CA ALA A 114 0.01 40.03 -6.88
C ALA A 114 -0.10 39.49 -5.46
N GLU A 115 -1.17 38.73 -5.16
CA GLU A 115 -1.32 38.04 -3.87
C GLU A 115 -0.13 37.10 -3.58
N ALA A 116 0.35 36.35 -4.58
CA ALA A 116 1.50 35.48 -4.43
C ALA A 116 2.80 36.28 -4.20
N GLN A 117 2.96 37.41 -4.89
CA GLN A 117 4.14 38.27 -4.81
C GLN A 117 4.26 38.89 -3.40
N ASP A 118 3.17 39.39 -2.84
CA ASP A 118 3.14 39.96 -1.48
C ASP A 118 3.62 38.95 -0.44
N TYR A 119 3.12 37.71 -0.51
CA TYR A 119 3.54 36.64 0.39
C TYR A 119 5.01 36.25 0.20
N ALA A 120 5.47 36.15 -1.06
CA ALA A 120 6.86 35.81 -1.36
C ALA A 120 7.83 36.90 -0.89
N GLN A 121 7.44 38.18 -0.93
CA GLN A 121 8.25 39.29 -0.41
C GLN A 121 8.41 39.22 1.11
N GLN A 122 7.32 38.93 1.83
CA GLN A 122 7.33 38.81 3.28
C GLN A 122 8.17 37.61 3.77
N THR A 123 8.09 36.49 3.07
CA THR A 123 8.72 35.23 3.51
C THR A 123 10.08 34.97 2.87
N ARG A 124 10.40 35.65 1.75
CA ARG A 124 11.55 35.37 0.86
C ARG A 124 11.60 33.91 0.40
N ARG A 125 10.45 33.26 0.26
CA ARG A 125 10.30 31.83 -0.07
C ARG A 125 9.28 31.62 -1.19
N SER A 126 9.03 30.35 -1.54
CA SER A 126 7.89 29.97 -2.40
C SER A 126 6.57 30.07 -1.61
N MET A 127 5.47 29.60 -2.20
CA MET A 127 4.17 29.53 -1.52
C MET A 127 4.12 28.58 -0.30
N ILE A 128 5.24 27.96 0.07
CA ILE A 128 5.36 27.06 1.23
C ILE A 128 5.70 27.90 2.48
N PRO A 129 4.86 27.86 3.53
CA PRO A 129 5.19 28.46 4.83
C PRO A 129 6.50 27.94 5.41
N SER A 130 7.26 28.81 6.07
CA SER A 130 8.62 28.52 6.56
C SER A 130 8.69 27.33 7.52
N LYS A 131 7.59 27.01 8.21
CA LYS A 131 7.44 25.89 9.14
C LYS A 131 7.32 24.51 8.48
N TYR A 132 7.16 24.44 7.15
CA TYR A 132 7.02 23.18 6.43
C TYR A 132 8.17 22.97 5.44
N ASP A 133 8.64 21.72 5.34
CA ASP A 133 9.28 21.25 4.12
C ASP A 133 8.22 20.89 3.04
N LEU A 134 8.66 20.58 1.82
CA LEU A 134 7.74 20.26 0.72
C LEU A 134 6.84 19.05 1.01
N LYS A 135 7.37 18.01 1.66
CA LYS A 135 6.62 16.78 1.94
C LYS A 135 5.55 17.05 2.98
N GLN A 136 5.91 17.75 4.06
CA GLN A 136 5.00 18.18 5.11
C GLN A 136 3.94 19.14 4.57
N TRP A 137 4.33 20.07 3.71
CA TRP A 137 3.41 21.02 3.09
C TRP A 137 2.37 20.33 2.21
N LEU A 138 2.79 19.41 1.33
CA LEU A 138 1.83 18.69 0.48
C LEU A 138 0.89 17.82 1.32
N ALA A 139 1.39 17.18 2.37
CA ALA A 139 0.54 16.43 3.32
C ALA A 139 -0.48 17.35 4.01
N HIS A 140 -0.05 18.54 4.44
CA HIS A 140 -0.91 19.57 5.03
C HIS A 140 -1.99 20.04 4.05
N CYS A 141 -1.62 20.36 2.80
CA CYS A 141 -2.59 20.72 1.76
C CYS A 141 -3.65 19.63 1.57
N TYR A 142 -3.25 18.36 1.45
CA TYR A 142 -4.21 17.27 1.29
C TYR A 142 -5.09 17.05 2.52
N HIS A 143 -4.58 17.32 3.71
CA HIS A 143 -5.36 17.27 4.95
C HIS A 143 -6.44 18.38 4.98
N VAL A 144 -6.08 19.62 4.66
CA VAL A 144 -7.04 20.74 4.54
C VAL A 144 -8.08 20.44 3.46
N LEU A 145 -7.65 20.03 2.27
CA LEU A 145 -8.56 19.65 1.18
C LEU A 145 -9.55 18.55 1.61
N THR A 146 -9.08 17.56 2.36
CA THR A 146 -9.94 16.49 2.89
C THR A 146 -11.00 17.01 3.85
N ARG A 147 -10.63 17.96 4.73
CA ARG A 147 -11.56 18.62 5.67
C ARG A 147 -12.68 19.38 4.95
N HIS A 148 -12.37 19.96 3.79
CA HIS A 148 -13.32 20.71 2.97
C HIS A 148 -14.05 19.86 1.91
N GLY A 149 -13.98 18.53 1.97
CA GLY A 149 -14.67 17.66 1.02
C GLY A 149 -14.07 17.67 -0.40
N VAL A 150 -12.86 18.19 -0.57
CA VAL A 150 -12.10 18.10 -1.83
C VAL A 150 -11.35 16.76 -1.82
N THR A 151 -12.10 15.66 -1.95
CA THR A 151 -11.55 14.32 -2.08
C THR A 151 -12.13 13.52 -3.24
N ARG A 152 -11.41 12.47 -3.65
CA ARG A 152 -11.86 11.58 -4.74
C ARG A 152 -13.20 10.87 -4.40
N LYS A 153 -13.47 10.55 -3.14
CA LYS A 153 -14.75 9.93 -2.73
C LYS A 153 -15.94 10.87 -2.96
N ASP A 154 -15.71 12.18 -2.81
CA ASP A 154 -16.72 13.23 -2.92
C ASP A 154 -16.82 13.76 -4.37
N GLY A 155 -16.10 13.15 -5.32
CA GLY A 155 -16.08 13.56 -6.72
C GLY A 155 -15.24 14.80 -7.02
N LEU A 156 -14.65 15.45 -6.00
CA LEU A 156 -13.97 16.73 -6.12
C LEU A 156 -12.49 16.60 -5.75
N VAL A 157 -11.55 16.85 -6.67
CA VAL A 157 -10.11 16.79 -6.38
C VAL A 157 -9.41 18.07 -6.80
N SER A 158 -8.31 18.45 -6.15
CA SER A 158 -7.55 19.66 -6.55
C SER A 158 -7.01 19.61 -7.97
N HIS A 159 -6.83 18.41 -8.54
CA HIS A 159 -6.47 18.28 -9.96
C HIS A 159 -7.60 18.72 -10.90
N GLY A 160 -8.85 18.73 -10.43
CA GLY A 160 -10.02 19.19 -11.19
C GLY A 160 -9.93 20.66 -11.59
N LEU A 161 -9.28 21.52 -10.80
CA LEU A 161 -8.99 22.92 -11.16
C LEU A 161 -8.13 23.03 -12.42
N ARG A 162 -7.23 22.06 -12.63
CA ARG A 162 -6.43 21.99 -13.84
C ARG A 162 -7.21 21.44 -15.03
N HIS A 163 -8.21 20.58 -14.80
CA HIS A 163 -9.16 20.18 -15.84
C HIS A 163 -10.03 21.35 -16.27
N GLN A 164 -10.56 22.12 -15.31
CA GLN A 164 -11.26 23.39 -15.55
C GLN A 164 -10.45 24.29 -16.48
N TYR A 165 -9.23 24.66 -16.07
CA TYR A 165 -8.34 25.48 -16.89
C TYR A 165 -8.11 24.88 -18.30
N ALA A 166 -7.88 23.58 -18.41
CA ALA A 166 -7.65 22.96 -19.71
C ALA A 166 -8.88 23.00 -20.64
N ASN A 167 -10.08 22.81 -20.09
CA ASN A 167 -11.33 22.90 -20.83
C ASN A 167 -11.63 24.35 -21.24
N ASP A 168 -11.43 25.31 -20.33
CA ASP A 168 -11.70 26.73 -20.57
C ASP A 168 -10.74 27.30 -21.63
N GLN A 169 -9.45 26.92 -21.58
CA GLN A 169 -8.49 27.32 -22.61
C GLN A 169 -8.77 26.66 -23.97
N TYR A 170 -9.27 25.42 -23.98
CA TYR A 170 -9.69 24.80 -25.22
C TYR A 170 -10.85 25.58 -25.83
N GLU A 171 -11.89 25.84 -25.05
CA GLU A 171 -13.09 26.56 -25.47
C GLU A 171 -12.79 28.00 -25.91
N ALA A 172 -11.92 28.71 -25.20
CA ALA A 172 -11.46 30.03 -25.60
C ALA A 172 -10.68 30.02 -26.94
N ALA A 173 -9.93 28.94 -27.22
CA ALA A 173 -9.13 28.81 -28.44
C ALA A 173 -9.95 28.33 -29.65
N THR A 174 -11.03 27.57 -29.43
CA THR A 174 -11.86 26.98 -30.49
C THR A 174 -13.18 27.71 -30.71
N GLY A 175 -13.67 28.45 -29.72
CA GLY A 175 -15.02 29.01 -29.69
C GLY A 175 -16.12 27.97 -29.41
N GLU A 176 -15.74 26.72 -29.11
CA GLU A 176 -16.64 25.58 -28.93
C GLU A 176 -16.30 24.85 -27.63
N PRO A 177 -17.30 24.45 -26.81
CA PRO A 177 -17.05 23.65 -25.64
C PRO A 177 -16.19 22.41 -25.91
N SER A 178 -15.54 21.94 -24.87
CA SER A 178 -14.72 20.76 -24.97
C SER A 178 -15.55 19.47 -25.19
N PRO A 179 -15.00 18.39 -25.78
CA PRO A 179 -15.77 17.15 -26.02
C PRO A 179 -16.45 16.57 -24.76
N VAL A 180 -15.78 16.57 -23.61
CA VAL A 180 -16.39 16.10 -22.34
C VAL A 180 -17.47 17.04 -21.80
N ARG A 181 -17.54 18.28 -22.31
CA ARG A 181 -18.62 19.25 -22.03
C ARG A 181 -19.71 19.24 -23.10
N GLY A 182 -19.68 18.28 -24.03
CA GLY A 182 -20.69 18.10 -25.07
C GLY A 182 -20.47 18.95 -26.32
N GLY A 183 -19.31 19.59 -26.48
CA GLY A 183 -19.03 20.39 -27.67
C GLY A 183 -18.83 19.57 -28.95
N GLY A 184 -19.17 20.20 -30.07
CA GLY A 184 -19.22 19.61 -31.40
C GLY A 184 -17.88 19.58 -32.16
N PRO A 185 -17.91 19.16 -33.44
CA PRO A 185 -16.72 19.15 -34.28
C PRO A 185 -16.20 20.57 -34.56
N VAL A 186 -14.89 20.73 -34.43
CA VAL A 186 -14.15 21.96 -34.74
C VAL A 186 -13.30 21.73 -35.98
N ASP A 187 -13.06 22.78 -36.78
CA ASP A 187 -12.12 22.74 -37.90
C ASP A 187 -10.77 22.08 -37.51
N PRO A 188 -10.22 21.14 -38.30
CA PRO A 188 -9.00 20.43 -37.95
C PRO A 188 -7.75 21.30 -37.73
N ALA A 189 -7.64 22.47 -38.37
CA ALA A 189 -6.51 23.37 -38.13
C ALA A 189 -6.63 24.05 -36.76
N THR A 190 -7.81 24.57 -36.45
CA THR A 190 -8.18 25.17 -35.16
C THR A 190 -8.00 24.14 -34.03
N GLN A 191 -8.48 22.92 -34.23
CA GLN A 191 -8.35 21.82 -33.27
C GLN A 191 -6.88 21.48 -32.97
N ARG A 192 -6.02 21.42 -34.00
CA ARG A 192 -4.59 21.17 -33.81
C ARG A 192 -3.89 22.32 -33.11
N GLN A 193 -4.32 23.56 -33.36
CA GLN A 193 -3.75 24.73 -32.70
C GLN A 193 -4.12 24.77 -31.22
N ALA A 194 -5.40 24.56 -30.88
CA ALA A 194 -5.86 24.45 -29.50
C ALA A 194 -5.16 23.31 -28.75
N GLN A 195 -5.00 22.14 -29.38
CA GLN A 195 -4.24 21.02 -28.81
C GLN A 195 -2.79 21.38 -28.46
N ARG A 196 -2.10 22.13 -29.33
CA ARG A 196 -0.72 22.55 -29.09
C ARG A 196 -0.64 23.60 -27.98
N ASP A 197 -1.56 24.57 -27.98
CA ASP A 197 -1.61 25.63 -26.99
C ASP A 197 -1.89 25.05 -25.59
N VAL A 198 -2.97 24.27 -25.43
CA VAL A 198 -3.29 23.62 -24.16
C VAL A 198 -2.17 22.67 -23.72
N ALA A 199 -1.58 21.90 -24.63
CA ALA A 199 -0.44 21.05 -24.29
C ALA A 199 0.74 21.86 -23.77
N SER A 200 1.09 22.98 -24.41
CA SER A 200 2.15 23.88 -24.00
C SER A 200 1.90 24.46 -22.60
N ARG A 201 0.71 25.03 -22.37
CA ARG A 201 0.28 25.58 -21.07
C ARG A 201 0.36 24.55 -19.94
N LEU A 202 0.02 23.30 -20.25
CA LEU A 202 0.05 22.17 -19.31
C LEU A 202 1.44 21.50 -19.20
N GLY A 203 2.41 21.84 -20.04
CA GLY A 203 3.75 21.25 -20.00
C GLY A 203 3.84 19.85 -20.60
N HIS A 204 3.05 19.57 -21.63
CA HIS A 204 3.05 18.34 -22.39
C HIS A 204 3.67 18.57 -23.77
N ALA A 205 4.70 17.79 -24.12
CA ALA A 205 5.32 17.87 -25.45
C ALA A 205 4.49 17.17 -26.55
N ARG A 206 3.55 16.30 -26.15
CA ARG A 206 2.69 15.56 -27.08
C ARG A 206 1.27 16.13 -27.00
N PRO A 207 0.76 16.76 -28.08
CA PRO A 207 -0.58 17.34 -28.06
C PRO A 207 -1.66 16.31 -27.72
N GLY A 208 -1.56 15.07 -28.19
CA GLY A 208 -2.54 14.02 -27.89
C GLY A 208 -2.76 13.66 -26.41
N ILE A 209 -1.91 14.14 -25.48
CA ILE A 209 -2.12 13.98 -24.03
C ILE A 209 -3.27 14.87 -23.54
N THR A 210 -3.60 15.96 -24.23
CA THR A 210 -4.66 16.89 -23.82
C THR A 210 -6.05 16.24 -23.82
N ALA A 211 -6.24 15.17 -24.60
CA ALA A 211 -7.44 14.34 -24.55
C ALA A 211 -7.71 13.76 -23.15
N ALA A 212 -6.70 13.61 -22.29
CA ALA A 212 -6.88 13.21 -20.89
C ALA A 212 -7.57 14.27 -20.04
N TYR A 213 -7.68 15.51 -20.53
CA TYR A 213 -8.33 16.62 -19.84
C TYR A 213 -9.73 16.87 -20.38
N TYR A 214 -9.86 16.99 -21.71
CA TYR A 214 -11.10 17.38 -22.36
C TYR A 214 -11.74 16.30 -23.26
N GLY A 215 -11.17 15.09 -23.32
CA GLY A 215 -11.72 13.96 -24.07
C GLY A 215 -11.41 13.97 -25.57
N LYS A 216 -12.18 13.17 -26.31
CA LYS A 216 -12.18 13.06 -27.78
C LYS A 216 -13.61 13.03 -28.27
N LEU A 217 -13.84 13.55 -29.48
CA LEU A 217 -15.11 13.36 -30.18
C LEU A 217 -15.32 11.87 -30.47
N ASP A 218 -16.57 11.42 -30.35
CA ASP A 218 -16.99 10.09 -30.78
C ASP A 218 -16.76 9.94 -32.30
N PRO A 219 -16.32 8.77 -32.81
CA PRO A 219 -16.20 8.50 -34.25
C PRO A 219 -17.45 8.79 -35.10
N THR A 220 -18.63 8.92 -34.49
CA THR A 220 -19.89 9.27 -35.16
C THR A 220 -20.18 10.77 -35.22
N GLY A 221 -19.33 11.63 -34.65
CA GLY A 221 -19.45 13.09 -34.74
C GLY A 221 -20.60 13.72 -33.94
N GLY A 222 -21.31 12.92 -33.15
CA GLY A 222 -22.36 13.41 -32.24
C GLY A 222 -21.80 13.97 -30.93
N PRO A 223 -22.57 14.82 -30.21
CA PRO A 223 -22.20 15.28 -28.88
C PRO A 223 -22.01 14.07 -27.96
N VAL A 224 -20.91 14.07 -27.17
CA VAL A 224 -20.74 13.10 -26.09
C VAL A 224 -21.92 13.31 -25.15
N THR A 225 -22.84 12.34 -25.13
CA THR A 225 -23.96 12.38 -24.19
C THR A 225 -23.35 12.41 -22.79
N PRO A 226 -23.66 13.40 -21.93
CA PRO A 226 -23.20 13.37 -20.55
C PRO A 226 -23.65 12.03 -19.99
N ALA A 227 -22.72 11.18 -19.55
CA ALA A 227 -23.07 9.94 -18.90
C ALA A 227 -23.77 10.30 -17.58
N LEU A 228 -25.09 10.44 -17.63
CA LEU A 228 -25.96 10.36 -16.47
C LEU A 228 -25.59 9.06 -15.77
N ARG A 229 -25.06 9.16 -14.55
CA ARG A 229 -24.62 8.01 -13.76
C ARG A 229 -25.78 7.01 -13.66
N THR A 230 -25.73 5.93 -14.43
CA THR A 230 -26.64 4.79 -14.28
C THR A 230 -25.89 3.46 -14.28
N ALA A 231 -26.33 2.60 -13.35
CA ALA A 231 -26.02 1.21 -13.01
C ALA A 231 -24.55 0.68 -12.98
N PRO A 232 -24.17 -0.15 -11.99
CA PRO A 232 -22.77 -0.54 -11.78
C PRO A 232 -22.31 -1.62 -12.76
N THR A 233 -21.34 -1.30 -13.63
CA THR A 233 -20.55 -2.30 -14.38
C THR A 233 -19.59 -3.06 -13.45
N GLU A 234 -19.00 -4.18 -13.88
CA GLU A 234 -17.91 -4.86 -13.13
C GLU A 234 -16.74 -3.93 -12.80
N LYS A 235 -16.50 -2.92 -13.65
CA LYS A 235 -15.52 -1.85 -13.43
C LYS A 235 -15.91 -0.94 -12.26
N ASN A 236 -17.22 -0.67 -12.11
CA ASN A 236 -17.80 0.03 -10.97
C ASN A 236 -17.72 -0.81 -9.69
N ARG A 237 -17.95 -2.13 -9.75
CA ARG A 237 -17.78 -3.02 -8.58
C ARG A 237 -16.35 -3.02 -8.01
N HIS A 238 -15.34 -3.04 -8.88
CA HIS A 238 -13.94 -2.94 -8.44
C HIS A 238 -13.56 -1.53 -7.95
N ALA A 239 -14.16 -0.48 -8.51
CA ALA A 239 -13.99 0.88 -7.99
C ALA A 239 -14.64 1.01 -6.61
N GLU A 240 -15.84 0.48 -6.44
CA GLU A 240 -16.60 0.47 -5.19
C GLU A 240 -15.90 -0.35 -4.11
N LEU A 241 -15.40 -1.54 -4.44
CA LEU A 241 -14.60 -2.35 -3.52
C LEU A 241 -13.32 -1.60 -3.07
N ARG A 242 -12.67 -0.86 -3.96
CA ARG A 242 -11.51 -0.01 -3.59
C ARG A 242 -11.90 1.15 -2.68
N VAL A 243 -13.08 1.74 -2.89
CA VAL A 243 -13.63 2.78 -2.00
C VAL A 243 -13.91 2.20 -0.62
N GLN A 244 -14.56 1.03 -0.54
CA GLN A 244 -14.80 0.31 0.72
C GLN A 244 -13.49 0.03 1.47
N GLN A 245 -12.45 -0.44 0.77
CA GLN A 245 -11.12 -0.66 1.35
C GLN A 245 -10.50 0.63 1.92
N GLN A 246 -10.63 1.75 1.21
CA GLN A 246 -10.10 3.05 1.64
C GLN A 246 -10.85 3.62 2.85
N LEU A 247 -12.18 3.53 2.87
CA LEU A 247 -13.00 3.98 3.99
C LEU A 247 -12.72 3.16 5.24
N LEU A 248 -12.61 1.83 5.09
CA LEU A 248 -12.23 0.94 6.17
C LEU A 248 -10.81 1.23 6.67
N ALA A 249 -9.86 1.49 5.77
CA ALA A 249 -8.49 1.90 6.10
C ALA A 249 -8.41 3.22 6.88
N ALA A 250 -9.20 4.21 6.49
CA ALA A 250 -9.26 5.48 7.20
C ALA A 250 -9.84 5.29 8.61
N ARG A 251 -10.89 4.49 8.76
CA ARG A 251 -11.53 4.25 10.07
C ARG A 251 -10.66 3.42 11.01
N LEU A 252 -9.92 2.46 10.47
CA LEU A 252 -9.16 1.51 11.25
C LEU A 252 -7.68 1.86 11.42
N HIS A 253 -7.22 3.01 10.90
CA HIS A 253 -5.81 3.40 10.83
C HIS A 253 -5.04 3.15 12.14
N ASP A 254 -5.62 3.58 13.27
CA ASP A 254 -5.05 3.41 14.60
C ASP A 254 -5.37 2.04 15.24
N PRO A 255 -6.64 1.60 15.34
CA PRO A 255 -6.97 0.40 16.11
C PRO A 255 -6.49 -0.92 15.49
N ILE A 256 -6.39 -1.01 14.16
CA ILE A 256 -5.96 -2.27 13.51
C ILE A 256 -4.50 -2.62 13.79
N GLY A 257 -3.69 -1.60 14.12
CA GLY A 257 -2.30 -1.73 14.50
C GLY A 257 -2.10 -2.17 15.95
N GLN A 258 -3.15 -2.23 16.77
CA GLN A 258 -3.03 -2.48 18.21
C GLN A 258 -3.40 -3.92 18.59
N ARG A 259 -2.77 -4.41 19.67
CA ARG A 259 -3.12 -5.69 20.29
C ARG A 259 -4.40 -5.53 21.11
N ALA A 260 -5.24 -6.57 21.11
CA ALA A 260 -6.52 -6.57 21.81
C ALA A 260 -6.39 -6.48 23.34
N ASN A 261 -5.23 -6.84 23.90
CA ASN A 261 -4.92 -6.75 25.32
C ASN A 261 -4.25 -5.43 25.73
N GLY A 262 -4.19 -4.44 24.83
CA GLY A 262 -3.56 -3.14 25.11
C GLY A 262 -2.03 -3.15 25.16
N ALA A 263 -1.36 -4.29 24.92
CA ALA A 263 0.10 -4.44 25.01
C ALA A 263 0.88 -3.82 23.82
N GLY A 264 0.42 -2.69 23.29
CA GLY A 264 1.06 -1.95 22.21
C GLY A 264 0.78 -2.49 20.79
N ALA A 265 1.65 -2.13 19.86
CA ALA A 265 1.48 -2.39 18.43
C ALA A 265 1.68 -3.88 18.05
N VAL A 266 0.97 -4.33 17.03
CA VAL A 266 1.17 -5.63 16.39
C VAL A 266 2.35 -5.60 15.42
N SER A 267 2.90 -6.77 15.09
CA SER A 267 3.97 -6.87 14.08
C SER A 267 3.48 -6.42 12.70
N THR A 268 4.40 -5.96 11.84
CA THR A 268 4.10 -5.60 10.44
C THR A 268 3.50 -6.77 9.65
N HIS A 269 3.89 -7.99 9.97
CA HIS A 269 3.34 -9.21 9.38
C HIS A 269 1.88 -9.41 9.79
N THR A 270 1.58 -9.31 11.10
CA THR A 270 0.21 -9.42 11.64
C THR A 270 -0.69 -8.33 11.07
N LEU A 271 -0.20 -7.10 10.98
CA LEU A 271 -0.92 -5.98 10.38
C LEU A 271 -1.28 -6.26 8.92
N ARG A 272 -0.32 -6.77 8.12
CA ARG A 272 -0.56 -7.16 6.73
C ARG A 272 -1.60 -8.28 6.63
N GLN A 273 -1.51 -9.30 7.48
CA GLN A 273 -2.46 -10.41 7.50
C GLN A 273 -3.88 -9.95 7.85
N ARG A 274 -4.03 -9.07 8.84
CA ARG A 274 -5.33 -8.45 9.18
C ARG A 274 -5.92 -7.73 7.98
N TRP A 275 -5.15 -6.89 7.29
CA TRP A 275 -5.58 -6.21 6.07
C TRP A 275 -6.00 -7.16 4.95
N THR A 276 -5.22 -8.23 4.72
CA THR A 276 -5.57 -9.25 3.73
C THR A 276 -6.91 -9.92 4.02
N VAL A 277 -7.19 -10.24 5.29
CA VAL A 277 -8.48 -10.82 5.67
C VAL A 277 -9.61 -9.81 5.49
N LEU A 278 -9.47 -8.59 6.00
CA LEU A 278 -10.51 -7.54 5.88
C LEU A 278 -10.85 -7.22 4.42
N HIS A 279 -9.86 -7.09 3.54
CA HIS A 279 -10.11 -6.88 2.11
C HIS A 279 -10.85 -8.04 1.46
N ARG A 280 -10.60 -9.28 1.91
CA ARG A 280 -11.34 -10.45 1.45
C ARG A 280 -12.79 -10.44 1.94
N LEU A 281 -13.05 -10.03 3.19
CA LEU A 281 -14.40 -9.89 3.72
C LEU A 281 -15.19 -8.83 2.93
N LEU A 282 -14.59 -7.68 2.64
CA LEU A 282 -15.19 -6.63 1.81
C LEU A 282 -15.56 -7.15 0.41
N ALA A 283 -14.69 -7.96 -0.20
CA ALA A 283 -14.98 -8.55 -1.51
C ALA A 283 -16.17 -9.52 -1.43
N LEU A 284 -16.21 -10.38 -0.41
CA LEU A 284 -17.33 -11.32 -0.20
C LEU A 284 -18.66 -10.60 0.03
N TRP A 285 -18.65 -9.52 0.79
CA TRP A 285 -19.83 -8.68 1.02
C TRP A 285 -20.30 -7.98 -0.26
N ALA A 286 -19.38 -7.41 -1.02
CA ALA A 286 -19.68 -6.79 -2.32
C ALA A 286 -20.24 -7.81 -3.33
N ASP A 287 -19.64 -9.00 -3.43
CA ASP A 287 -20.07 -10.07 -4.34
C ASP A 287 -21.45 -10.64 -3.95
N ALA A 288 -21.77 -10.65 -2.66
CA ALA A 288 -23.08 -11.05 -2.16
C ALA A 288 -24.15 -9.95 -2.28
N GLY A 289 -23.82 -8.78 -2.85
CA GLY A 289 -24.75 -7.66 -3.03
C GLY A 289 -25.02 -6.85 -1.77
N VAL A 290 -24.17 -6.98 -0.74
CA VAL A 290 -24.30 -6.28 0.55
C VAL A 290 -23.01 -5.48 0.83
N PRO A 291 -22.64 -4.49 0.00
CA PRO A 291 -21.37 -3.77 0.17
C PRO A 291 -21.33 -3.00 1.48
N LEU A 292 -20.15 -2.91 2.09
CA LEU A 292 -19.94 -2.07 3.27
C LEU A 292 -19.71 -0.61 2.84
N SER A 293 -20.78 0.05 2.38
CA SER A 293 -20.73 1.37 1.73
C SER A 293 -20.14 2.46 2.63
N THR A 294 -20.31 2.34 3.95
CA THR A 294 -19.60 3.13 4.97
C THR A 294 -19.13 2.21 6.09
N SER A 295 -18.10 2.61 6.83
CA SER A 295 -17.58 1.80 7.94
C SER A 295 -18.63 1.52 9.02
N ASP A 296 -19.61 2.41 9.19
CA ASP A 296 -20.61 2.31 10.24
C ASP A 296 -21.87 1.51 9.80
N ALA A 297 -21.97 1.20 8.50
CA ALA A 297 -23.07 0.43 7.91
C ALA A 297 -22.98 -1.09 8.18
N LEU A 298 -21.98 -1.55 8.94
CA LEU A 298 -21.83 -2.96 9.29
C LEU A 298 -23.11 -3.45 10.00
N SER A 299 -23.67 -4.58 9.58
CA SER A 299 -24.98 -5.04 10.06
C SER A 299 -25.05 -6.56 10.12
N GLU A 300 -26.13 -7.11 10.69
CA GLU A 300 -26.35 -8.56 10.76
C GLU A 300 -26.34 -9.23 9.38
N ALA A 301 -26.78 -8.53 8.33
CA ALA A 301 -26.74 -9.03 6.95
C ALA A 301 -25.31 -9.37 6.50
N HIS A 302 -24.34 -8.54 6.88
CA HIS A 302 -22.92 -8.79 6.60
C HIS A 302 -22.41 -10.02 7.34
N ILE A 303 -22.81 -10.21 8.59
CA ILE A 303 -22.43 -11.39 9.39
C ILE A 303 -23.04 -12.66 8.78
N ALA A 304 -24.30 -12.60 8.35
CA ALA A 304 -25.01 -13.72 7.73
C ALA A 304 -24.37 -14.19 6.41
N VAL A 305 -23.87 -13.26 5.59
CA VAL A 305 -23.10 -13.59 4.37
C VAL A 305 -21.85 -14.41 4.70
N LEU A 306 -21.10 -13.99 5.72
CA LEU A 306 -19.86 -14.68 6.11
C LEU A 306 -20.15 -16.05 6.74
N HIS A 307 -21.16 -16.13 7.60
CA HIS A 307 -21.60 -17.42 8.16
C HIS A 307 -21.95 -18.41 7.05
N ARG A 308 -22.73 -17.98 6.05
CA ARG A 308 -23.08 -18.83 4.89
C ARG A 308 -21.82 -19.27 4.11
N HIS A 309 -20.90 -18.34 3.87
CA HIS A 309 -19.66 -18.61 3.14
C HIS A 309 -18.73 -19.60 3.86
N TRP A 310 -18.62 -19.47 5.19
CA TRP A 310 -17.80 -20.37 6.00
C TRP A 310 -18.44 -21.75 6.14
N SER A 311 -19.76 -21.83 6.30
CA SER A 311 -20.49 -23.09 6.45
C SER A 311 -20.65 -23.87 5.13
N SER A 312 -20.57 -23.22 3.96
CA SER A 312 -20.71 -23.88 2.66
C SER A 312 -19.43 -24.53 2.12
N ARG A 313 -18.32 -24.50 2.88
CA ARG A 313 -17.01 -25.01 2.45
C ARG A 313 -16.42 -25.98 3.48
N PRO A 314 -16.71 -27.29 3.35
CA PRO A 314 -16.28 -28.31 4.32
C PRO A 314 -14.76 -28.53 4.34
N ASP A 315 -14.02 -28.01 3.36
CA ASP A 315 -12.56 -28.08 3.23
C ASP A 315 -11.81 -26.93 3.95
N GLN A 316 -12.53 -25.93 4.50
CA GLN A 316 -11.89 -24.84 5.23
C GLN A 316 -11.34 -25.28 6.59
N ASN A 317 -10.11 -24.90 6.88
CA ASN A 317 -9.49 -25.14 8.19
C ASN A 317 -10.27 -24.40 9.30
N ALA A 318 -10.81 -25.15 10.27
CA ALA A 318 -11.59 -24.61 11.39
C ALA A 318 -10.82 -23.59 12.26
N ALA A 319 -9.49 -23.68 12.35
CA ALA A 319 -8.69 -22.65 13.02
C ALA A 319 -8.63 -21.34 12.21
N THR A 320 -8.59 -21.42 10.89
CA THR A 320 -8.65 -20.25 10.00
C THR A 320 -9.99 -19.53 10.12
N VAL A 321 -11.10 -20.26 10.09
CA VAL A 321 -12.45 -19.70 10.24
C VAL A 321 -12.60 -19.01 11.59
N ARG A 322 -12.20 -19.67 12.69
CA ARG A 322 -12.20 -19.06 14.04
C ARG A 322 -11.36 -17.79 14.11
N ASN A 323 -10.16 -17.77 13.53
CA ASN A 323 -9.29 -16.59 13.50
C ASN A 323 -9.93 -15.42 12.72
N GLN A 324 -10.59 -15.71 11.59
CA GLN A 324 -11.30 -14.69 10.81
C GLN A 324 -12.51 -14.14 11.57
N ALA A 325 -13.29 -15.00 12.22
CA ALA A 325 -14.42 -14.60 13.07
C ALA A 325 -13.98 -13.78 14.29
N GLN A 326 -12.81 -14.07 14.86
CA GLN A 326 -12.25 -13.27 15.95
C GLN A 326 -11.77 -11.90 15.47
N LEU A 327 -11.19 -11.80 14.27
CA LEU A 327 -10.90 -10.51 13.64
C LEU A 327 -12.17 -9.74 13.29
N LEU A 328 -13.24 -10.42 12.86
CA LEU A 328 -14.55 -9.81 12.60
C LEU A 328 -15.16 -9.26 13.90
N ALA A 329 -15.06 -9.99 15.02
CA ALA A 329 -15.48 -9.49 16.33
C ALA A 329 -14.67 -8.26 16.77
N GLN A 330 -13.36 -8.23 16.51
CA GLN A 330 -12.53 -7.04 16.74
C GLN A 330 -12.97 -5.87 15.85
N LEU A 331 -13.27 -6.14 14.58
CA LEU A 331 -13.79 -5.15 13.64
C LEU A 331 -15.09 -4.53 14.15
N CYS A 332 -16.05 -5.34 14.62
CA CYS A 332 -17.28 -4.85 15.23
C CYS A 332 -16.98 -3.89 16.40
N GLY A 333 -16.01 -4.23 17.25
CA GLY A 333 -15.55 -3.35 18.34
C GLY A 333 -14.95 -2.04 17.83
N TRP A 334 -14.08 -2.07 16.83
CA TRP A 334 -13.45 -0.87 16.25
C TRP A 334 -14.44 0.05 15.54
N LEU A 335 -15.53 -0.51 15.03
CA LEU A 335 -16.61 0.23 14.36
C LEU A 335 -17.73 0.65 15.32
N ALA A 336 -17.51 0.53 16.63
CA ALA A 336 -18.51 0.86 17.66
C ALA A 336 -19.85 0.11 17.49
N ARG A 337 -19.79 -1.15 17.07
CA ARG A 337 -20.92 -2.09 16.93
C ARG A 337 -20.80 -3.30 17.85
N PRO A 338 -20.77 -3.11 19.19
CA PRO A 338 -20.61 -4.20 20.14
C PRO A 338 -21.76 -5.20 20.11
N ASP A 339 -22.95 -4.76 19.67
CA ASP A 339 -24.15 -5.56 19.43
C ASP A 339 -23.90 -6.75 18.48
N LEU A 340 -23.01 -6.58 17.49
CA LEU A 340 -22.71 -7.60 16.50
C LEU A 340 -21.62 -8.59 16.92
N ILE A 341 -20.94 -8.36 18.05
CA ILE A 341 -19.83 -9.21 18.51
C ILE A 341 -20.27 -10.66 18.79
N PRO A 342 -21.39 -10.93 19.47
CA PRO A 342 -21.86 -12.30 19.70
C PRO A 342 -22.14 -13.02 18.38
N LEU A 343 -22.80 -12.35 17.43
CA LEU A 343 -23.11 -12.91 16.11
C LEU A 343 -21.85 -13.20 15.28
N ALA A 344 -20.88 -12.29 15.30
CA ALA A 344 -19.59 -12.49 14.63
C ALA A 344 -18.82 -13.70 15.19
N ARG A 345 -18.87 -13.91 16.51
CA ARG A 345 -18.24 -15.08 17.16
C ARG A 345 -18.97 -16.38 16.82
N ALA A 346 -20.30 -16.37 16.88
CA ALA A 346 -21.13 -17.52 16.54
C ALA A 346 -20.94 -17.95 15.09
N ALA A 347 -20.81 -17.00 14.16
CA ALA A 347 -20.60 -17.27 12.74
C ALA A 347 -19.33 -18.10 12.45
N GLY A 348 -18.30 -18.01 13.31
CA GLY A 348 -17.06 -18.78 13.19
C GLY A 348 -17.03 -20.08 13.97
N GLN A 349 -18.10 -20.43 14.69
CA GLN A 349 -18.22 -21.72 15.34
C GLN A 349 -18.56 -22.78 14.29
N PRO A 350 -17.94 -23.97 14.33
CA PRO A 350 -18.34 -25.05 13.45
C PRO A 350 -19.81 -25.40 13.71
N THR A 351 -20.62 -25.51 12.65
CA THR A 351 -21.90 -26.20 12.73
C THR A 351 -21.63 -27.59 13.33
N THR A 352 -22.39 -27.96 14.36
CA THR A 352 -22.22 -29.20 15.14
C THR A 352 -21.71 -30.32 14.26
N ALA A 353 -20.44 -30.69 14.46
CA ALA A 353 -19.74 -31.62 13.62
C ALA A 353 -20.53 -32.94 13.59
N GLY A 354 -21.03 -33.32 12.41
CA GLY A 354 -21.28 -34.73 12.16
C GLY A 354 -19.96 -35.49 12.37
N GLU A 355 -20.04 -36.76 12.79
CA GLU A 355 -18.95 -37.63 13.25
C GLU A 355 -17.73 -37.78 12.32
N ASN A 356 -17.70 -37.09 11.17
CA ASN A 356 -16.71 -37.20 10.09
C ASN A 356 -15.72 -36.02 9.94
N ALA A 357 -15.53 -35.15 10.94
CA ALA A 357 -14.47 -34.13 10.87
C ALA A 357 -13.07 -34.80 10.88
N PRO A 358 -12.13 -34.44 9.99
CA PRO A 358 -10.79 -35.01 9.99
C PRO A 358 -10.10 -34.70 11.31
N ARG A 359 -9.75 -35.74 12.07
CA ARG A 359 -8.98 -35.61 13.32
C ARG A 359 -7.66 -34.90 13.02
N PRO A 360 -7.19 -34.00 13.89
CA PRO A 360 -5.85 -33.45 13.74
C PRO A 360 -4.84 -34.60 13.64
N PRO A 361 -3.85 -34.52 12.73
CA PRO A 361 -2.85 -35.56 12.61
C PRO A 361 -2.16 -35.74 13.95
N LEU A 362 -1.96 -37.00 14.35
CA LEU A 362 -1.23 -37.34 15.56
C LEU A 362 0.17 -36.70 15.52
N PRO A 363 0.72 -36.25 16.67
CA PRO A 363 2.09 -35.79 16.74
C PRO A 363 3.02 -36.89 16.20
N LEU A 364 3.98 -36.53 15.36
CA LEU A 364 4.98 -37.50 14.91
C LEU A 364 5.82 -37.97 16.09
N SER A 365 6.21 -39.24 16.07
CA SER A 365 7.29 -39.71 16.94
C SER A 365 8.60 -39.01 16.57
N GLU A 366 9.51 -38.90 17.52
CA GLU A 366 10.85 -38.35 17.29
C GLU A 366 11.57 -39.07 16.14
N ASP A 367 11.40 -40.39 16.03
CA ASP A 367 12.00 -41.20 14.96
C ASP A 367 11.45 -40.83 13.58
N ALA A 368 10.14 -40.63 13.46
CA ALA A 368 9.52 -40.24 12.20
C ALA A 368 9.92 -38.82 11.77
N ILE A 369 10.18 -37.93 12.75
CA ILE A 369 10.73 -36.59 12.48
C ILE A 369 12.18 -36.70 12.01
N ALA A 370 13.00 -37.50 12.71
CA ALA A 370 14.40 -37.72 12.38
C ALA A 370 14.56 -38.30 10.97
N GLU A 371 13.75 -39.29 10.60
CA GLU A 371 13.75 -39.89 9.26
C GLU A 371 13.41 -38.85 8.16
N ARG A 372 12.39 -38.01 8.39
CA ARG A 372 12.00 -36.94 7.46
C ARG A 372 13.11 -35.90 7.29
N ILE A 373 13.76 -35.50 8.38
CA ILE A 373 14.90 -34.57 8.34
C ILE A 373 16.10 -35.22 7.65
N ALA A 374 16.34 -36.52 7.85
CA ALA A 374 17.40 -37.26 7.18
C ALA A 374 17.20 -37.30 5.65
N ARG A 375 15.95 -37.48 5.17
CA ARG A 375 15.64 -37.37 3.74
C ARG A 375 15.93 -35.98 3.18
N ILE A 376 15.55 -34.92 3.91
CA ILE A 376 15.88 -33.55 3.50
C ILE A 376 17.40 -33.35 3.50
N ARG A 377 18.12 -33.90 4.49
CA ARG A 377 19.58 -33.81 4.59
C ARG A 377 20.28 -34.45 3.41
N ALA A 378 19.74 -35.55 2.88
CA ALA A 378 20.27 -36.22 1.70
C ALA A 378 20.15 -35.37 0.43
N GLU A 379 19.15 -34.47 0.34
CA GLU A 379 19.02 -33.54 -0.77
C GLU A 379 19.76 -32.23 -0.55
N ASP A 380 19.64 -31.64 0.63
CA ASP A 380 20.24 -30.35 0.98
C ASP A 380 20.57 -30.30 2.47
N LEU A 381 21.86 -30.52 2.75
CA LEU A 381 22.43 -30.51 4.09
C LEU A 381 22.19 -29.17 4.83
N VAL A 382 22.24 -28.04 4.11
CA VAL A 382 22.08 -26.71 4.71
C VAL A 382 20.63 -26.48 5.11
N VAL A 383 19.67 -26.91 4.29
CA VAL A 383 18.24 -26.85 4.62
C VAL A 383 17.93 -27.73 5.82
N ALA A 384 18.49 -28.94 5.90
CA ALA A 384 18.30 -29.82 7.06
C ALA A 384 18.81 -29.18 8.36
N VAL A 385 20.01 -28.61 8.36
CA VAL A 385 20.56 -27.88 9.52
C VAL A 385 19.69 -26.68 9.88
N GLN A 386 19.18 -25.93 8.90
CA GLN A 386 18.25 -24.84 9.18
C GLN A 386 16.95 -25.31 9.85
N ILE A 387 16.41 -26.46 9.44
CA ILE A 387 15.20 -27.04 10.06
C ILE A 387 15.50 -27.44 11.51
N GLU A 388 16.66 -28.04 11.77
CA GLU A 388 17.08 -28.40 13.13
C GLU A 388 17.31 -27.17 14.01
N LEU A 389 17.88 -26.08 13.50
CA LEU A 389 17.98 -24.80 14.20
C LEU A 389 16.60 -24.26 14.60
N VAL A 390 15.61 -24.38 13.73
CA VAL A 390 14.21 -24.01 14.05
C VAL A 390 13.63 -24.94 15.12
N ARG A 391 13.89 -26.24 15.00
CA ARG A 391 13.29 -27.29 15.81
C ARG A 391 13.84 -27.33 17.24
N VAL A 392 15.17 -27.45 17.35
CA VAL A 392 15.90 -27.75 18.58
C VAL A 392 16.26 -26.48 19.34
N ILE A 393 16.62 -25.40 18.63
CA ILE A 393 16.94 -24.11 19.26
C ILE A 393 15.69 -23.24 19.43
N GLY A 394 14.66 -23.45 18.60
CA GLY A 394 13.42 -22.67 18.65
C GLY A 394 13.48 -21.37 17.85
N LEU A 395 14.42 -21.25 16.91
CA LEU A 395 14.51 -20.10 16.02
C LEU A 395 13.32 -20.05 15.04
N THR A 396 12.96 -18.88 14.55
CA THR A 396 12.12 -18.79 13.35
C THR A 396 12.94 -19.13 12.10
N HIS A 397 12.30 -19.55 11.01
CA HIS A 397 13.02 -19.81 9.75
C HIS A 397 13.82 -18.60 9.24
N ARG A 398 13.36 -17.37 9.51
CA ARG A 398 14.07 -16.14 9.10
C ARG A 398 15.31 -15.91 9.96
N GLN A 399 15.19 -16.09 11.27
CA GLN A 399 16.32 -16.04 12.20
C GLN A 399 17.36 -17.12 11.87
N ALA A 400 16.93 -18.37 11.69
CA ALA A 400 17.82 -19.48 11.34
C ALA A 400 18.52 -19.24 9.99
N ALA A 401 17.81 -18.73 8.97
CA ALA A 401 18.41 -18.41 7.67
C ALA A 401 19.45 -17.27 7.75
N ARG A 402 19.23 -16.27 8.59
CA ARG A 402 20.14 -15.12 8.78
C ARG A 402 21.18 -15.34 9.87
N LEU A 403 21.14 -16.48 10.56
CA LEU A 403 22.09 -16.80 11.61
C LEU A 403 23.49 -16.87 11.02
N GLN A 404 24.43 -16.18 11.64
CA GLN A 404 25.86 -16.29 11.38
C GLN A 404 26.48 -17.08 12.53
N PRO A 405 26.64 -18.41 12.43
CA PRO A 405 26.95 -19.25 13.58
C PRO A 405 28.25 -18.82 14.27
N ALA A 406 29.32 -18.55 13.52
CA ALA A 406 30.62 -18.16 14.07
C ALA A 406 30.61 -16.79 14.78
N ALA A 407 29.74 -15.86 14.35
CA ALA A 407 29.59 -14.56 14.99
C ALA A 407 28.57 -14.54 16.15
N SER A 408 27.76 -15.58 16.27
CA SER A 408 26.58 -15.62 17.16
C SER A 408 26.72 -16.61 18.30
N TYR A 409 27.51 -17.68 18.15
CA TYR A 409 27.65 -18.75 19.15
C TYR A 409 29.05 -18.75 19.77
N ARG A 410 29.13 -18.62 21.10
CA ARG A 410 30.37 -18.70 21.87
C ARG A 410 30.07 -19.17 23.29
N ASP A 411 30.91 -20.06 23.82
CA ASP A 411 30.88 -20.50 25.23
C ASP A 411 29.49 -20.93 25.74
N GLY A 412 28.76 -21.71 24.92
CA GLY A 412 27.42 -22.19 25.28
C GLY A 412 26.32 -21.12 25.19
N VAL A 413 26.62 -19.93 24.70
CA VAL A 413 25.66 -18.83 24.52
C VAL A 413 25.48 -18.52 23.03
N LEU A 414 24.22 -18.48 22.60
CA LEU A 414 23.84 -18.09 21.25
C LEU A 414 23.10 -16.74 21.27
N ASP A 415 23.72 -15.71 20.71
CA ASP A 415 23.12 -14.38 20.56
C ASP A 415 22.61 -14.17 19.13
N VAL A 416 21.29 -14.04 18.97
CA VAL A 416 20.64 -13.77 17.68
C VAL A 416 20.31 -12.29 17.59
N PHE A 417 20.94 -11.60 16.64
CA PHE A 417 20.82 -10.15 16.45
C PHE A 417 20.30 -9.74 15.05
N TRP A 418 19.86 -10.72 14.26
CA TRP A 418 19.21 -10.57 12.96
C TRP A 418 17.76 -11.06 13.01
N GLU A 419 16.86 -10.42 12.27
CA GLU A 419 15.43 -10.76 12.24
C GLU A 419 14.80 -10.80 13.65
N THR A 420 15.28 -9.93 14.54
CA THR A 420 14.75 -9.67 15.88
C THR A 420 13.89 -8.40 15.90
N PRO A 421 13.06 -8.20 16.95
CA PRO A 421 12.38 -6.92 17.14
C PRO A 421 13.38 -5.75 17.24
N LYS A 422 12.89 -4.53 16.94
CA LYS A 422 13.73 -3.33 16.88
C LYS A 422 14.48 -3.13 18.20
N ASN A 423 15.78 -2.86 18.11
CA ASN A 423 16.69 -2.61 19.23
C ASN A 423 16.83 -3.76 20.23
N GLN A 424 16.59 -5.01 19.82
CA GLN A 424 16.70 -6.19 20.68
C GLN A 424 17.64 -7.27 20.12
N VAL A 425 18.26 -8.01 21.03
CA VAL A 425 19.03 -9.24 20.79
C VAL A 425 18.41 -10.37 21.60
N LEU A 426 18.32 -11.57 21.03
CA LEU A 426 17.81 -12.75 21.73
C LEU A 426 18.98 -13.63 22.14
N ARG A 427 19.17 -13.82 23.44
CA ARG A 427 20.23 -14.65 24.02
C ARG A 427 19.66 -16.00 24.44
N PHE A 428 20.16 -17.09 23.85
CA PHE A 428 19.81 -18.45 24.20
C PHE A 428 20.95 -19.10 24.98
N ALA A 429 20.63 -19.70 26.13
CA ALA A 429 21.55 -20.61 26.82
C ALA A 429 21.46 -21.99 26.18
N VAL A 430 22.59 -22.49 25.67
CA VAL A 430 22.71 -23.77 24.98
C VAL A 430 23.46 -24.73 25.88
N THR A 431 22.71 -25.53 26.64
CA THR A 431 23.27 -26.42 27.67
C THR A 431 23.12 -27.92 27.35
N GLY A 432 22.30 -28.28 26.35
CA GLY A 432 22.05 -29.69 25.97
C GLY A 432 22.88 -30.15 24.77
N GLU A 433 23.35 -31.40 24.80
CA GLU A 433 24.16 -32.02 23.74
C GLU A 433 23.50 -31.94 22.36
N ARG A 434 22.18 -32.17 22.29
CA ARG A 434 21.41 -32.08 21.04
C ARG A 434 21.47 -30.67 20.43
N ALA A 435 21.30 -29.65 21.25
CA ALA A 435 21.31 -28.25 20.81
C ALA A 435 22.73 -27.82 20.38
N GLN A 436 23.74 -28.27 21.12
CA GLN A 436 25.14 -28.03 20.79
C GLN A 436 25.55 -28.72 19.48
N ALA A 437 25.11 -29.97 19.25
CA ALA A 437 25.37 -30.70 18.01
C ALA A 437 24.80 -29.96 16.77
N VAL A 438 23.58 -29.43 16.87
CA VAL A 438 22.96 -28.64 15.80
C VAL A 438 23.75 -27.36 15.49
N LEU A 439 24.21 -26.65 16.53
CA LEU A 439 25.01 -25.45 16.35
C LEU A 439 26.41 -25.75 15.81
N ASN A 440 27.03 -26.84 16.24
CA ASN A 440 28.31 -27.31 15.71
C ASN A 440 28.19 -27.71 14.23
N ALA A 441 27.09 -28.35 13.83
CA ALA A 441 26.81 -28.63 12.42
C ALA A 441 26.64 -27.34 11.60
N ALA A 442 25.96 -26.33 12.16
CA ALA A 442 25.81 -25.03 11.52
C ALA A 442 27.16 -24.30 11.39
N LEU A 443 28.00 -24.33 12.43
CA LEU A 443 29.36 -23.79 12.41
C LEU A 443 30.26 -24.50 11.39
N ALA A 444 30.18 -25.82 11.30
CA ALA A 444 30.97 -26.59 10.33
C ALA A 444 30.61 -26.23 8.88
N LEU A 445 29.33 -25.92 8.61
CA LEU A 445 28.88 -25.43 7.30
C LEU A 445 29.25 -23.97 7.03
N ARG A 446 29.34 -23.15 8.08
CA ARG A 446 29.54 -21.70 8.02
C ARG A 446 30.59 -21.27 9.07
N PRO A 447 31.87 -21.58 8.83
CA PRO A 447 32.92 -21.33 9.81
C PRO A 447 33.30 -19.86 9.93
N GLU A 448 33.06 -19.07 8.88
CA GLU A 448 33.43 -17.65 8.87
C GLU A 448 32.38 -16.76 9.55
N PRO A 449 32.78 -15.73 10.31
CA PRO A 449 31.86 -14.86 11.05
C PRO A 449 30.83 -14.10 10.21
N ASP A 450 31.13 -13.80 8.95
CA ASP A 450 30.25 -13.08 8.05
C ASP A 450 29.25 -13.99 7.31
N GLN A 451 29.49 -15.30 7.33
CA GLN A 451 28.69 -16.27 6.62
C GLN A 451 27.38 -16.61 7.35
N ALA A 452 26.26 -16.28 6.73
CA ALA A 452 24.95 -16.70 7.19
C ALA A 452 24.64 -18.14 6.73
N VAL A 453 23.70 -18.82 7.41
CA VAL A 453 23.18 -20.13 6.98
C VAL A 453 22.66 -20.06 5.54
N CYS A 454 21.85 -19.04 5.23
CA CYS A 454 21.46 -18.68 3.87
C CYS A 454 22.69 -18.31 3.03
N PRO A 455 22.94 -18.99 1.89
CA PRO A 455 24.05 -18.66 0.99
C PRO A 455 23.97 -17.21 0.49
N VAL A 456 25.13 -16.56 0.32
CA VAL A 456 25.25 -15.14 -0.07
C VAL A 456 24.73 -14.89 -1.49
N GLU A 457 24.81 -15.90 -2.34
CA GLU A 457 24.37 -15.87 -3.74
C GLU A 457 22.84 -15.88 -3.87
N GLN A 458 22.12 -16.16 -2.77
CA GLN A 458 20.67 -16.24 -2.76
C GLN A 458 20.04 -15.13 -1.93
N SER A 459 18.97 -14.53 -2.48
CA SER A 459 18.11 -13.68 -1.65
C SER A 459 17.40 -14.53 -0.58
N LEU A 460 17.22 -13.97 0.62
CA LEU A 460 16.51 -14.61 1.73
C LEU A 460 15.13 -15.14 1.30
N SER A 461 14.41 -14.42 0.46
CA SER A 461 13.08 -14.83 -0.03
C SER A 461 13.15 -16.06 -0.95
N SER A 462 14.18 -16.14 -1.80
CA SER A 462 14.40 -17.30 -2.68
C SER A 462 14.79 -18.52 -1.85
N TRP A 463 15.72 -18.33 -0.92
CA TRP A 463 16.17 -19.38 -0.01
C TRP A 463 15.04 -19.95 0.84
N LEU A 464 14.22 -19.09 1.46
CA LEU A 464 13.06 -19.56 2.23
C LEU A 464 12.05 -20.33 1.37
N ARG A 465 11.87 -19.93 0.10
CA ARG A 465 11.00 -20.69 -0.82
C ARG A 465 11.54 -22.10 -1.07
N HIS A 466 12.85 -22.23 -1.22
CA HIS A 466 13.54 -23.52 -1.35
C HIS A 466 13.38 -24.39 -0.09
N VAL A 467 13.62 -23.82 1.10
CA VAL A 467 13.40 -24.50 2.39
C VAL A 467 11.95 -25.01 2.51
N TYR A 468 10.96 -24.16 2.22
CA TYR A 468 9.55 -24.56 2.26
C TYR A 468 9.14 -25.53 1.15
N HIS A 469 9.88 -25.56 0.03
CA HIS A 469 9.67 -26.55 -1.02
C HIS A 469 10.07 -27.93 -0.52
N LEU A 470 11.32 -28.10 -0.05
CA LEU A 470 11.83 -29.37 0.47
C LEU A 470 11.06 -29.87 1.69
N LEU A 471 10.65 -28.98 2.59
CA LEU A 471 9.77 -29.34 3.72
C LEU A 471 8.48 -30.01 3.24
N ARG A 472 7.86 -29.53 2.16
CA ARG A 472 6.60 -30.07 1.65
C ARG A 472 6.79 -31.29 0.74
N THR A 473 7.74 -31.24 -0.18
CA THR A 473 7.93 -32.27 -1.20
C THR A 473 8.67 -33.49 -0.67
N VAL A 474 9.71 -33.27 0.15
CA VAL A 474 10.57 -34.35 0.69
C VAL A 474 10.18 -34.70 2.11
N GLY A 475 10.04 -33.69 2.97
CA GLY A 475 9.70 -33.87 4.39
C GLY A 475 8.24 -34.22 4.65
N ARG A 476 7.35 -33.98 3.67
CA ARG A 476 5.89 -34.11 3.81
C ARG A 476 5.37 -33.34 5.04
N ILE A 477 5.95 -32.18 5.33
CA ILE A 477 5.61 -31.32 6.47
C ILE A 477 4.78 -30.14 5.98
N GLY A 478 3.67 -29.85 6.65
CA GLY A 478 2.81 -28.70 6.35
C GLY A 478 1.96 -28.86 5.08
N VAL A 479 1.67 -30.10 4.67
CA VAL A 479 0.70 -30.45 3.62
C VAL A 479 -0.59 -31.00 4.25
N PRO A 480 -1.76 -30.98 3.56
CA PRO A 480 -3.01 -31.48 4.12
C PRO A 480 -2.91 -32.93 4.62
N GLY A 481 -3.42 -33.20 5.83
CA GLY A 481 -3.35 -34.51 6.48
C GLY A 481 -2.01 -34.82 7.17
N GLU A 482 -0.99 -33.97 6.98
CA GLU A 482 0.34 -34.16 7.58
C GLU A 482 0.60 -33.13 8.71
N PRO A 483 1.57 -33.41 9.59
CA PRO A 483 1.97 -32.54 10.71
C PRO A 483 2.43 -31.15 10.25
N THR A 484 2.14 -30.15 11.09
CA THR A 484 2.56 -28.76 10.85
C THR A 484 3.98 -28.50 11.36
N LEU A 485 4.60 -27.40 10.93
CA LEU A 485 5.89 -26.95 11.46
C LEU A 485 5.87 -26.73 12.99
N ALA A 486 4.73 -26.31 13.54
CA ALA A 486 4.56 -26.14 14.98
C ALA A 486 4.65 -27.48 15.72
N ALA A 487 4.16 -28.57 15.10
CA ALA A 487 4.22 -29.91 15.67
C ALA A 487 5.64 -30.49 15.72
N LEU A 488 6.59 -29.89 14.98
CA LEU A 488 7.99 -30.32 15.02
C LEU A 488 8.77 -29.71 16.17
N LYS A 489 8.32 -28.58 16.74
CA LYS A 489 9.08 -27.83 17.75
C LYS A 489 9.41 -28.73 18.94
N ASP A 490 10.69 -28.80 19.29
CA ASP A 490 11.14 -29.56 20.44
C ASP A 490 10.59 -28.93 21.72
N PRO A 491 9.88 -29.68 22.59
CA PRO A 491 9.42 -29.17 23.87
C PRO A 491 10.58 -28.70 24.77
N ALA A 492 11.77 -29.26 24.58
CA ALA A 492 12.97 -28.89 25.33
C ALA A 492 13.76 -27.72 24.70
N ALA A 493 13.26 -27.10 23.63
CA ALA A 493 13.93 -25.96 23.00
C ALA A 493 14.12 -24.80 24.00
N PRO A 494 15.31 -24.17 24.05
CA PRO A 494 15.60 -23.12 25.01
C PRO A 494 14.73 -21.88 24.77
N THR A 495 14.36 -21.20 25.86
CA THR A 495 13.66 -19.91 25.81
C THR A 495 14.69 -18.77 25.87
N PRO A 496 14.66 -17.80 24.94
CA PRO A 496 15.65 -16.73 24.94
C PRO A 496 15.36 -15.66 26.00
N VAL A 497 16.44 -15.08 26.52
CA VAL A 497 16.40 -13.80 27.23
C VAL A 497 16.49 -12.67 26.21
N VAL A 498 15.68 -11.63 26.39
CA VAL A 498 15.67 -10.46 25.50
C VAL A 498 16.57 -9.38 26.07
N LEU A 499 17.58 -8.96 25.31
CA LEU A 499 18.54 -7.94 25.71
C LEU A 499 18.37 -6.66 24.87
N PRO A 500 18.52 -5.46 25.45
CA PRO A 500 18.66 -4.23 24.68
C PRO A 500 19.93 -4.28 23.81
N ARG A 501 19.79 -3.95 22.52
CA ARG A 501 20.89 -4.06 21.54
C ARG A 501 22.09 -3.17 21.90
N GLU A 502 21.85 -2.00 22.46
CA GLU A 502 22.91 -1.07 22.88
C GLU A 502 23.75 -1.65 24.02
N SER A 503 23.10 -2.14 25.09
CA SER A 503 23.76 -2.82 26.19
C SER A 503 24.58 -4.03 25.72
N TRP A 504 24.00 -4.84 24.84
CA TRP A 504 24.70 -5.99 24.25
C TRP A 504 25.92 -5.59 23.40
N LEU A 505 25.84 -4.49 22.62
CA LEU A 505 26.98 -3.98 21.84
C LEU A 505 28.11 -3.50 22.75
N LEU A 506 27.77 -2.82 23.86
CA LEU A 506 28.75 -2.38 24.86
C LEU A 506 29.43 -3.57 25.54
N GLU A 507 28.67 -4.56 26.01
CA GLU A 507 29.20 -5.81 26.57
C GLU A 507 30.16 -6.51 25.58
N ARG A 508 29.76 -6.63 24.30
CA ARG A 508 30.58 -7.27 23.26
C ARG A 508 31.87 -6.50 22.95
N ALA A 509 31.87 -5.18 23.17
CA ALA A 509 33.05 -4.34 23.03
C ALA A 509 33.94 -4.31 24.30
N GLY A 510 33.58 -5.05 25.35
CA GLY A 510 34.29 -5.03 26.63
C GLY A 510 34.05 -3.76 27.45
N LEU A 511 32.97 -3.03 27.16
CA LEU A 511 32.60 -1.76 27.81
C LEU A 511 31.44 -1.98 28.78
N THR A 512 31.51 -1.35 29.96
CA THR A 512 30.43 -1.38 30.95
C THR A 512 29.34 -0.36 30.61
N VAL A 513 28.08 -0.78 30.72
CA VAL A 513 26.89 0.09 30.56
C VAL A 513 26.85 1.12 31.70
N PRO A 514 26.75 2.44 31.42
CA PRO A 514 26.57 3.43 32.48
C PRO A 514 25.24 3.17 33.22
N GLY A 515 25.31 2.74 34.49
CA GLY A 515 24.15 2.62 35.38
C GLY A 515 23.77 1.22 35.86
N GLN A 516 24.42 0.14 35.42
CA GLN A 516 24.32 -1.16 36.09
C GLN A 516 25.51 -1.33 37.05
N ARG A 517 25.26 -1.14 38.35
CA ARG A 517 26.18 -1.58 39.40
C ARG A 517 26.16 -3.11 39.46
N SER A 518 27.35 -3.65 39.74
CA SER A 518 27.71 -5.05 39.97
C SER A 518 26.77 -5.80 40.89
#